data_AF-A0ABD0N105-F1
#
_entry.id   AF-A0ABD0N105-F1
#
_cell.length_a   1.000
_cell.length_b   1.000
_cell.length_c   1.000
_cell.angle_alpha   90.00
_cell.angle_beta   90.00
_cell.angle_gamma   90.00
#
_symmetry.space_group_name_H-M   'P 1'
#
loop_
_entity.id
_entity.type
_entity.pdbx_description
1 polymer ?
#
loop_
_entity_poly.entity_id
_entity_poly.type
_entity_poly.pdbx_seq_one_letter_code
_entity_poly.pdbx_strand_id
1 'polypeptide(L)'
;MLRLISCHRWQTFIRTGVWVRWCSTSVKPKSQQGSDQTRLNPLNIQMLSRNLQEQIFKGRTQEYTDEDVERSIAHLEQHKLWGKEAALLPDVELKLPQMYGNDIDEHFSLLAQKQSLPYLDAASHLQRARLPRMPVEWAWEVGWTRYGPGGERQSVNFPDEKAIVFDVEVCMEEGRCPTLAVAVSPNACKRLIEDRYTWSSDLTMADLIPLETPANSTQPRVGEWKERLVVGHNVSFDRAHIKEQYLLK
;
A
#
# COMPACT_ATOMS: atom_id res chain seq x y z
N MET A 1 30.39 59.85 -24.34
CA MET A 1 30.00 60.41 -25.64
C MET A 1 30.05 59.28 -26.66
N LEU A 2 28.89 58.66 -26.96
CA LEU A 2 28.48 58.04 -28.23
C LEU A 2 27.17 57.26 -28.00
N ARG A 3 26.13 57.72 -28.70
CA ARG A 3 24.73 57.23 -28.77
C ARG A 3 24.66 56.08 -29.80
N LEU A 4 23.93 54.99 -29.54
CA LEU A 4 22.49 54.74 -29.86
C LEU A 4 22.15 54.74 -31.37
N ILE A 5 21.79 53.57 -31.94
CA ILE A 5 20.85 53.34 -33.08
C ILE A 5 20.28 51.91 -32.91
N SER A 6 19.03 51.71 -32.44
CA SER A 6 17.71 51.57 -33.14
C SER A 6 17.38 50.15 -33.66
N CYS A 7 16.33 49.51 -33.12
CA CYS A 7 14.99 49.20 -33.73
C CYS A 7 14.98 47.96 -34.68
N HIS A 8 14.03 47.00 -34.71
CA HIS A 8 12.60 46.98 -34.39
C HIS A 8 12.09 45.56 -34.00
N ARG A 9 11.16 45.57 -33.05
CA ARG A 9 10.06 44.65 -32.64
C ARG A 9 9.40 43.79 -33.74
N TRP A 10 9.12 42.50 -33.47
CA TRP A 10 7.88 41.78 -33.87
C TRP A 10 7.47 40.75 -32.79
N GLN A 11 6.16 40.65 -32.57
CA GLN A 11 5.44 39.91 -31.53
C GLN A 11 5.27 38.42 -31.88
N THR A 12 5.02 37.57 -30.88
CA THR A 12 3.95 36.56 -30.95
C THR A 12 3.48 36.15 -29.55
N PHE A 13 2.22 35.74 -29.51
CA PHE A 13 1.33 35.58 -28.37
C PHE A 13 1.71 34.43 -27.43
N ILE A 14 1.61 34.65 -26.12
CA ILE A 14 1.40 33.58 -25.14
C ILE A 14 0.13 33.92 -24.35
N ARG A 15 -0.87 33.03 -24.49
CA ARG A 15 -2.11 33.05 -23.71
C ARG A 15 -1.79 32.77 -22.24
N THR A 16 -2.14 33.70 -21.39
CA THR A 16 -2.20 33.55 -19.94
C THR A 16 -3.41 32.70 -19.56
N GLY A 17 -3.23 31.83 -18.57
CA GLY A 17 -4.29 30.97 -18.05
C GLY A 17 -3.85 30.25 -16.78
N VAL A 18 -3.31 30.98 -15.81
CA VAL A 18 -3.04 30.43 -14.47
C VAL A 18 -4.36 30.38 -13.72
N TRP A 19 -4.91 29.18 -13.55
CA TRP A 19 -6.02 28.93 -12.64
C TRP A 19 -5.47 28.85 -11.21
N VAL A 20 -5.40 29.99 -10.52
CA VAL A 20 -5.25 30.00 -9.06
C VAL A 20 -6.61 29.68 -8.47
N ARG A 21 -6.80 28.43 -8.04
CA ARG A 21 -7.98 27.99 -7.31
C ARG A 21 -7.89 28.48 -5.87
N TRP A 22 -8.42 29.67 -5.61
CA TRP A 22 -8.72 30.14 -4.26
C TRP A 22 -9.90 29.34 -3.72
N CYS A 23 -9.62 28.35 -2.86
CA CYS A 23 -10.64 27.75 -2.00
C CYS A 23 -10.77 28.61 -0.73
N SER A 24 -11.47 29.74 -0.86
CA SER A 24 -11.91 30.54 0.28
C SER A 24 -13.25 30.03 0.78
N THR A 25 -13.28 28.87 1.41
CA THR A 25 -14.43 28.47 2.22
C THR A 25 -14.23 29.01 3.63
N SER A 26 -14.61 30.28 3.84
CA SER A 26 -14.89 30.76 5.20
C SER A 26 -16.24 30.15 5.60
N VAL A 27 -16.19 28.91 6.09
CA VAL A 27 -17.33 28.32 6.79
C VAL A 27 -17.35 28.97 8.16
N LYS A 28 -18.17 30.02 8.31
CA LYS A 28 -18.53 30.53 9.63
C LYS A 28 -19.23 29.39 10.37
N PRO A 29 -18.76 28.95 11.55
CA PRO A 29 -19.51 27.99 12.33
C PRO A 29 -20.83 28.65 12.72
N LYS A 30 -21.94 28.09 12.24
CA LYS A 30 -23.26 28.45 12.74
C LYS A 30 -23.33 27.96 14.18
N SER A 31 -23.43 28.89 15.13
CA SER A 31 -23.75 28.62 16.52
C SER A 31 -25.19 28.09 16.59
N GLN A 32 -25.36 26.78 16.57
CA GLN A 32 -26.59 26.16 17.03
C GLN A 32 -26.54 26.09 18.55
N GLN A 33 -27.46 26.82 19.19
CA GLN A 33 -27.68 26.80 20.64
C GLN A 33 -28.53 25.58 21.02
N GLY A 34 -27.98 24.73 21.90
CA GLY A 34 -28.67 23.86 22.89
C GLY A 34 -29.49 22.69 22.33
N SER A 35 -29.44 21.46 22.87
CA SER A 35 -28.83 20.95 24.09
C SER A 35 -28.75 19.42 24.02
N ASP A 36 -27.54 18.88 23.97
CA ASP A 36 -27.20 17.58 24.52
C ASP A 36 -25.77 17.75 25.07
N GLN A 37 -25.55 17.57 26.37
CA GLN A 37 -24.40 18.12 27.09
C GLN A 37 -23.06 17.81 26.40
N THR A 38 -22.31 18.84 26.00
CA THR A 38 -20.92 18.72 25.56
C THR A 38 -20.16 17.92 26.61
N ARG A 39 -19.66 16.74 26.21
CA ARG A 39 -19.05 15.80 27.15
C ARG A 39 -17.69 16.33 27.57
N LEU A 40 -17.52 16.60 28.85
CA LEU A 40 -16.25 16.97 29.46
C LEU A 40 -15.76 15.84 30.37
N ASN A 41 -14.44 15.67 30.47
CA ASN A 41 -13.85 14.83 31.51
C ASN A 41 -13.70 15.62 32.84
N PRO A 42 -13.27 14.99 33.95
CA PRO A 42 -13.05 15.67 35.23
C PRO A 42 -12.02 16.82 35.20
N LEU A 43 -11.22 16.91 34.14
CA LEU A 43 -10.23 17.96 33.90
C LEU A 43 -10.76 19.08 32.99
N ASN A 44 -12.08 19.11 32.72
CA ASN A 44 -12.75 20.04 31.80
C ASN A 44 -12.25 19.99 30.34
N ILE A 45 -11.67 18.86 29.92
CA ILE A 45 -11.27 18.63 28.53
C ILE A 45 -12.47 18.11 27.75
N GLN A 46 -12.74 18.72 26.60
CA GLN A 46 -13.81 18.30 25.70
C GLN A 46 -13.52 16.91 25.10
N MET A 47 -14.46 16.00 25.30
CA MET A 47 -14.45 14.64 24.77
C MET A 47 -15.21 14.57 23.44
N LEU A 48 -15.11 13.42 22.77
CA LEU A 48 -15.88 13.15 21.56
C LEU A 48 -17.40 13.35 21.79
N SER A 49 -18.06 13.91 20.78
CA SER A 49 -19.51 14.08 20.73
C SER A 49 -20.22 12.75 20.98
N ARG A 50 -21.39 12.80 21.64
CA ARG A 50 -22.13 11.60 22.08
C ARG A 50 -22.39 10.62 20.94
N ASN A 51 -22.81 11.14 19.78
CA ASN A 51 -23.03 10.36 18.56
C ASN A 51 -21.82 9.49 18.15
N LEU A 52 -20.60 10.02 18.27
CA LEU A 52 -19.37 9.28 17.94
C LEU A 52 -18.96 8.34 19.07
N GLN A 53 -19.12 8.75 20.34
CA GLN A 53 -18.78 7.89 21.47
C GLN A 53 -19.66 6.63 21.51
N GLU A 54 -20.95 6.76 21.19
CA GLU A 54 -21.86 5.61 21.12
C GLU A 54 -21.49 4.66 19.99
N GLN A 55 -21.09 5.19 18.83
CA GLN A 55 -20.68 4.36 17.70
C GLN A 55 -19.34 3.65 17.94
N ILE A 56 -18.36 4.35 18.51
CA ILE A 56 -16.99 3.82 18.70
C ILE A 56 -16.88 2.93 19.94
N PHE A 57 -17.42 3.40 21.07
CA PHE A 57 -17.25 2.75 22.38
C PHE A 57 -18.51 2.01 22.83
N LYS A 58 -19.55 1.93 21.99
CA LYS A 58 -20.80 1.21 22.26
C LYS A 58 -21.45 1.59 23.60
N GLY A 59 -21.37 2.88 23.94
CA GLY A 59 -21.93 3.40 25.18
C GLY A 59 -21.14 3.04 26.45
N ARG A 60 -19.91 2.52 26.34
CA ARG A 60 -19.02 2.34 27.51
C ARG A 60 -18.68 3.71 28.11
N THR A 61 -18.93 3.84 29.40
CA THR A 61 -18.54 5.02 30.18
C THR A 61 -17.16 4.77 30.77
N GLN A 62 -16.30 5.80 30.70
CA GLN A 62 -14.99 5.76 31.35
C GLN A 62 -15.17 6.00 32.84
N GLU A 63 -14.63 5.12 33.67
CA GLU A 63 -14.47 5.36 35.09
C GLU A 63 -13.11 6.04 35.35
N TYR A 64 -13.11 6.97 36.31
CA TYR A 64 -11.93 7.73 36.71
C TYR A 64 -11.64 7.42 38.18
N THR A 65 -10.37 7.26 38.53
CA THR A 65 -9.94 7.18 39.93
C THR A 65 -9.61 8.58 40.43
N ASP A 66 -9.96 8.89 41.68
CA ASP A 66 -9.70 10.21 42.26
C ASP A 66 -8.18 10.49 42.30
N GLU A 67 -7.36 9.47 42.57
CA GLU A 67 -5.89 9.56 42.57
C GLU A 67 -5.33 10.02 41.22
N ASP A 68 -5.84 9.47 40.10
CA ASP A 68 -5.38 9.85 38.76
C ASP A 68 -5.80 11.28 38.39
N VAL A 69 -7.00 11.68 38.80
CA VAL A 69 -7.52 13.03 38.58
C VAL A 69 -6.69 14.04 39.34
N GLU A 70 -6.45 13.83 40.63
CA GLU A 70 -5.63 14.72 41.47
C GLU A 70 -4.19 14.83 40.95
N ARG A 71 -3.57 13.70 40.58
CA ARG A 71 -2.24 13.69 39.98
C ARG A 71 -2.18 14.49 38.68
N SER A 72 -3.22 14.39 37.85
CA SER A 72 -3.31 15.15 36.61
C SER A 72 -3.49 16.65 36.86
N ILE A 73 -4.31 17.02 37.85
CA ILE A 73 -4.52 18.42 38.26
C ILE A 73 -3.20 19.03 38.74
N ALA A 74 -2.48 18.35 39.65
CA ALA A 74 -1.20 18.84 40.17
C ALA A 74 -0.16 19.07 39.05
N HIS A 75 -0.10 18.17 38.08
CA HIS A 75 0.77 18.33 36.91
C HIS A 75 0.34 19.54 36.04
N LEU A 76 -0.96 19.72 35.79
CA LEU A 76 -1.47 20.87 35.04
C LEU A 76 -1.23 22.20 35.77
N GLU A 77 -1.30 22.23 37.11
CA GLU A 77 -0.98 23.39 37.93
C GLU A 77 0.50 23.76 37.85
N GLN A 78 1.40 22.78 37.97
CA GLN A 78 2.84 22.98 37.83
C GLN A 78 3.21 23.66 36.49
N HIS A 79 2.50 23.29 35.42
CA HIS A 79 2.69 23.86 34.08
C HIS A 79 1.84 25.12 33.81
N LYS A 80 1.11 25.64 34.81
CA LYS A 80 0.22 26.81 34.69
C LYS A 80 -0.82 26.62 33.58
N LEU A 81 -1.35 25.41 33.42
CA LEU A 81 -2.38 25.06 32.43
C LEU A 81 -3.75 24.82 33.08
N TRP A 82 -3.80 24.52 34.38
CA TRP A 82 -5.04 24.34 35.12
C TRP A 82 -5.87 25.64 35.19
N GLY A 83 -7.20 25.51 35.08
CA GLY A 83 -8.13 26.65 35.17
C GLY A 83 -8.15 27.59 33.97
N LYS A 84 -7.42 27.29 32.88
CA LYS A 84 -7.50 28.06 31.62
C LYS A 84 -8.72 27.63 30.81
N GLU A 85 -9.46 28.60 30.27
CA GLU A 85 -10.58 28.32 29.37
C GLU A 85 -10.06 27.76 28.03
N ALA A 86 -10.53 26.57 27.67
CA ALA A 86 -10.36 26.01 26.34
C ALA A 86 -11.58 26.40 25.49
N ALA A 87 -11.34 26.80 24.24
CA ALA A 87 -12.42 27.08 23.30
C ALA A 87 -13.16 25.76 22.98
N LEU A 88 -14.44 25.69 23.33
CA LEU A 88 -15.28 24.54 23.01
C LEU A 88 -15.60 24.52 21.51
N LEU A 89 -15.45 23.34 20.92
CA LEU A 89 -15.85 23.07 19.55
C LEU A 89 -17.32 22.63 19.51
N PRO A 90 -18.06 22.95 18.43
CA PRO A 90 -19.41 22.44 18.27
C PRO A 90 -19.40 20.91 18.15
N ASP A 91 -20.45 20.27 18.64
CA ASP A 91 -20.62 18.83 18.48
C ASP A 91 -20.79 18.45 17.02
N VAL A 92 -20.24 17.28 16.67
CA VAL A 92 -20.26 16.74 15.31
C VAL A 92 -21.21 15.55 15.26
N GLU A 93 -22.11 15.58 14.29
CA GLU A 93 -22.98 14.45 13.96
C GLU A 93 -22.45 13.77 12.70
N LEU A 94 -21.86 12.58 12.87
CA LEU A 94 -21.25 11.81 11.79
C LEU A 94 -21.62 10.33 11.93
N LYS A 95 -22.24 9.79 10.88
CA LYS A 95 -22.53 8.36 10.80
C LYS A 95 -21.31 7.60 10.27
N LEU A 96 -20.68 6.81 11.13
CA LEU A 96 -19.56 5.94 10.77
C LEU A 96 -20.06 4.69 10.04
N PRO A 97 -19.23 4.08 9.17
CA PRO A 97 -19.48 2.75 8.64
C PRO A 97 -19.60 1.71 9.77
N GLN A 98 -20.27 0.60 9.47
CA GLN A 98 -20.42 -0.48 10.44
C GLN A 98 -19.06 -1.04 10.86
N MET A 99 -18.78 -1.01 12.16
CA MET A 99 -17.58 -1.64 12.71
C MET A 99 -17.82 -3.14 12.94
N TYR A 100 -16.87 -3.95 12.49
CA TYR A 100 -16.67 -5.33 12.97
C TYR A 100 -16.26 -5.35 14.44
N GLY A 101 -16.64 -6.39 15.19
CA GLY A 101 -16.22 -6.61 16.58
C GLY A 101 -16.88 -5.67 17.60
N ASN A 102 -16.32 -5.63 18.81
CA ASN A 102 -16.83 -4.90 19.96
C ASN A 102 -16.15 -3.56 20.23
N ASP A 103 -14.91 -3.41 19.79
CA ASP A 103 -14.11 -2.20 19.91
C ASP A 103 -13.22 -2.00 18.67
N ILE A 104 -12.47 -0.91 18.67
CA ILE A 104 -11.56 -0.54 17.57
C ILE A 104 -10.47 -1.61 17.37
N ASP A 105 -9.96 -2.19 18.46
CA ASP A 105 -8.87 -3.16 18.40
C ASP A 105 -9.34 -4.46 17.76
N GLU A 106 -10.52 -4.96 18.14
CA GLU A 106 -11.16 -6.12 17.52
C GLU A 106 -11.49 -5.84 16.05
N HIS A 107 -11.97 -4.64 15.73
CA HIS A 107 -12.24 -4.22 14.36
C HIS A 107 -11.02 -4.34 13.46
N PHE A 108 -9.91 -3.71 13.84
CA PHE A 108 -8.68 -3.74 13.06
C PHE A 108 -8.04 -5.13 13.05
N SER A 109 -8.14 -5.89 14.14
CA SER A 109 -7.68 -7.27 14.19
C SER A 109 -8.43 -8.16 13.19
N LEU A 110 -9.76 -8.03 13.12
CA LEU A 110 -10.58 -8.78 12.16
C LEU A 110 -10.31 -8.36 10.72
N LEU A 111 -10.13 -7.06 10.45
CA LEU A 111 -9.74 -6.57 9.13
C LEU A 111 -8.38 -7.10 8.71
N ALA A 112 -7.39 -7.01 9.61
CA ALA A 112 -6.04 -7.53 9.37
C ALA A 112 -6.07 -9.03 9.10
N GLN A 113 -6.83 -9.81 9.89
CA GLN A 113 -7.01 -11.24 9.65
C GLN A 113 -7.63 -11.50 8.28
N LYS A 114 -8.76 -10.85 7.94
CA LYS A 114 -9.41 -11.04 6.63
C LYS A 114 -8.47 -10.76 5.46
N GLN A 115 -7.66 -9.71 5.55
CA GLN A 115 -6.73 -9.33 4.49
C GLN A 115 -5.48 -10.21 4.43
N SER A 116 -4.97 -10.65 5.58
CA SER A 116 -3.69 -11.38 5.66
C SER A 116 -3.84 -12.90 5.61
N LEU A 117 -4.99 -13.47 6.00
CA LEU A 117 -5.19 -14.90 6.15
C LEU A 117 -4.85 -15.71 4.87
N PRO A 118 -5.24 -15.28 3.66
CA PRO A 118 -4.90 -16.04 2.46
C PRO A 118 -3.40 -16.15 2.20
N TYR A 119 -2.64 -15.11 2.55
CA TYR A 119 -1.19 -15.06 2.42
C TYR A 119 -0.49 -15.81 3.56
N LEU A 120 -1.03 -15.75 4.78
CA LEU A 120 -0.54 -16.54 5.91
C LEU A 120 -0.69 -18.05 5.66
N ASP A 121 -1.84 -18.45 5.12
CA ASP A 121 -2.10 -19.82 4.68
C ASP A 121 -1.11 -20.25 3.59
N ALA A 122 -0.90 -19.41 2.58
CA ALA A 122 0.06 -19.67 1.50
C ALA A 122 1.50 -19.79 2.02
N ALA A 123 1.91 -18.91 2.94
CA ALA A 123 3.23 -18.93 3.58
C ALA A 123 3.43 -20.19 4.43
N SER A 124 2.42 -20.56 5.23
CA SER A 124 2.44 -21.74 6.09
C SER A 124 2.56 -23.03 5.27
N HIS A 125 1.84 -23.12 4.15
CA HIS A 125 1.97 -24.24 3.22
C HIS A 125 3.36 -24.30 2.59
N LEU A 126 3.91 -23.17 2.15
CA LEU A 126 5.25 -23.10 1.56
C LEU A 126 6.34 -23.50 2.57
N GLN A 127 6.24 -23.04 3.82
CA GLN A 127 7.20 -23.35 4.89
C GLN A 127 7.24 -24.85 5.23
N ARG A 128 6.07 -25.51 5.27
CA ARG A 128 5.95 -26.93 5.64
C ARG A 128 6.24 -27.89 4.48
N ALA A 129 6.19 -27.40 3.26
CA ALA A 129 6.37 -28.21 2.07
C ALA A 129 7.81 -28.72 1.93
N ARG A 130 7.95 -29.90 1.31
CA ARG A 130 9.24 -30.37 0.81
C ARG A 130 9.42 -29.84 -0.60
N LEU A 131 10.58 -29.23 -0.86
CA LEU A 131 10.91 -28.74 -2.19
C LEU A 131 11.15 -29.92 -3.15
N PRO A 132 10.79 -29.76 -4.44
CA PRO A 132 11.13 -30.73 -5.46
C PRO A 132 12.65 -30.84 -5.60
N ARG A 133 13.11 -31.96 -6.16
CA ARG A 133 14.54 -32.11 -6.49
C ARG A 133 14.92 -31.10 -7.55
N MET A 134 16.14 -30.56 -7.44
CA MET A 134 16.70 -29.68 -8.44
C MET A 134 16.81 -30.42 -9.79
N PRO A 135 16.43 -29.78 -10.91
CA PRO A 135 16.64 -30.34 -12.24
C PRO A 135 18.13 -30.64 -12.47
N VAL A 136 18.42 -31.81 -13.05
CA VAL A 136 19.79 -32.19 -13.44
C VAL A 136 20.25 -31.37 -14.66
N GLU A 137 19.31 -31.08 -15.55
CA GLU A 137 19.54 -30.34 -16.78
C GLU A 137 18.50 -29.24 -16.93
N TRP A 138 18.97 -28.05 -17.30
CA TRP A 138 18.14 -26.88 -17.56
C TRP A 138 17.97 -26.70 -19.06
N ALA A 139 16.75 -26.41 -19.51
CA ALA A 139 16.47 -25.99 -20.86
C ALA A 139 16.99 -24.57 -21.10
N TRP A 140 17.56 -24.34 -22.28
CA TRP A 140 17.94 -23.03 -22.80
C TRP A 140 16.84 -22.49 -23.72
N GLU A 141 15.63 -22.42 -23.20
CA GLU A 141 14.44 -21.94 -23.90
C GLU A 141 14.04 -20.57 -23.36
N VAL A 142 13.65 -19.65 -24.27
CA VAL A 142 13.21 -18.31 -23.90
C VAL A 142 11.84 -18.37 -23.21
N GLY A 143 11.68 -17.60 -22.14
CA GLY A 143 10.49 -17.57 -21.30
C GLY A 143 10.51 -18.60 -20.17
N TRP A 144 9.36 -18.74 -19.49
CA TRP A 144 9.25 -19.64 -18.34
C TRP A 144 9.20 -21.11 -18.76
N THR A 145 10.12 -21.91 -18.21
CA THR A 145 10.09 -23.37 -18.26
C THR A 145 9.80 -23.94 -16.88
N ARG A 146 8.78 -24.79 -16.76
CA ARG A 146 8.42 -25.54 -15.56
C ARG A 146 9.08 -26.92 -15.58
N TYR A 147 9.69 -27.30 -14.46
CA TYR A 147 10.31 -28.60 -14.23
C TYR A 147 9.51 -29.40 -13.20
N GLY A 148 8.94 -30.52 -13.64
CA GLY A 148 8.19 -31.45 -12.80
C GLY A 148 9.09 -32.39 -11.99
N PRO A 149 8.56 -33.05 -10.95
CA PRO A 149 9.33 -33.98 -10.11
C PRO A 149 9.84 -35.22 -10.87
N GLY A 150 9.19 -35.57 -12.00
CA GLY A 150 9.58 -36.67 -12.88
C GLY A 150 10.60 -36.29 -13.97
N GLY A 151 11.11 -35.05 -13.98
CA GLY A 151 12.01 -34.55 -15.03
C GLY A 151 11.29 -33.98 -16.27
N GLU A 152 9.97 -33.90 -16.23
CA GLU A 152 9.14 -33.25 -17.24
C GLU A 152 9.51 -31.77 -17.39
N ARG A 153 9.54 -31.28 -18.63
CA ARG A 153 9.78 -29.87 -18.97
C ARG A 153 8.57 -29.35 -19.72
N GLN A 154 8.02 -28.22 -19.28
CA GLN A 154 6.86 -27.60 -19.91
C GLN A 154 7.05 -26.09 -20.00
N SER A 155 6.95 -25.53 -21.20
CA SER A 155 6.87 -24.08 -21.39
C SER A 155 5.55 -23.55 -20.84
N VAL A 156 5.62 -22.51 -20.01
CA VAL A 156 4.47 -21.87 -19.36
C VAL A 156 4.55 -20.35 -19.54
N ASN A 157 3.43 -19.64 -19.38
CA ASN A 157 3.45 -18.17 -19.51
C ASN A 157 3.94 -17.47 -18.23
N PHE A 158 3.65 -18.05 -17.07
CA PHE A 158 4.02 -17.59 -15.73
C PHE A 158 3.74 -18.74 -14.73
N PRO A 159 4.26 -18.69 -13.49
CA PRO A 159 3.98 -19.69 -12.45
C PRO A 159 2.50 -19.68 -12.01
N ASP A 160 1.84 -20.84 -11.95
CA ASP A 160 0.42 -20.93 -11.57
C ASP A 160 0.19 -21.08 -10.05
N GLU A 161 1.25 -21.26 -9.28
CA GLU A 161 1.16 -21.54 -7.85
C GLU A 161 0.79 -20.33 -6.99
N LYS A 162 0.06 -20.62 -5.89
CA LYS A 162 -0.36 -19.62 -4.89
C LYS A 162 0.83 -19.01 -4.14
N ALA A 163 1.90 -19.78 -3.90
CA ALA A 163 3.10 -19.33 -3.22
C ALA A 163 4.36 -19.81 -3.95
N ILE A 164 5.31 -18.90 -4.15
CA ILE A 164 6.61 -19.20 -4.75
C ILE A 164 7.74 -18.47 -4.01
N VAL A 165 8.92 -19.07 -3.98
CA VAL A 165 10.18 -18.35 -3.73
C VAL A 165 10.76 -17.97 -5.07
N PHE A 166 11.19 -16.72 -5.23
CA PHE A 166 11.56 -16.12 -6.51
C PHE A 166 12.85 -15.32 -6.37
N ASP A 167 13.67 -15.36 -7.41
CA ASP A 167 14.94 -14.63 -7.48
C ASP A 167 15.22 -14.24 -8.94
N VAL A 168 15.82 -13.07 -9.15
CA VAL A 168 16.11 -12.50 -10.46
C VAL A 168 17.55 -12.02 -10.56
N GLU A 169 18.17 -12.31 -11.72
CA GLU A 169 19.52 -11.88 -12.05
C GLU A 169 19.50 -10.91 -13.23
N VAL A 170 20.32 -9.86 -13.12
CA VAL A 170 20.45 -8.78 -14.10
C VAL A 170 21.93 -8.63 -14.45
N CYS A 171 22.25 -8.67 -15.74
CA CYS A 171 23.60 -8.34 -16.21
C CYS A 171 23.78 -6.81 -16.29
N MET A 172 24.30 -6.22 -15.21
CA MET A 172 24.44 -4.75 -15.07
C MET A 172 25.37 -4.09 -16.09
N GLU A 173 26.33 -4.84 -16.66
CA GLU A 173 27.23 -4.34 -17.72
C GLU A 173 26.49 -4.13 -19.04
N GLU A 174 25.51 -4.98 -19.32
CA GLU A 174 24.72 -4.92 -20.57
C GLU A 174 23.47 -4.06 -20.41
N GLY A 175 22.88 -3.98 -19.20
CA GLY A 175 21.77 -3.06 -18.95
C GLY A 175 21.00 -3.36 -17.67
N ARG A 176 19.73 -2.95 -17.63
CA ARG A 176 18.84 -3.14 -16.47
C ARG A 176 17.79 -4.24 -16.66
N CYS A 177 17.76 -4.89 -17.82
CA CYS A 177 16.77 -5.92 -18.13
C CYS A 177 17.06 -7.22 -17.36
N PRO A 178 16.02 -7.89 -16.81
CA PRO A 178 16.19 -9.19 -16.20
C PRO A 178 16.73 -10.18 -17.23
N THR A 179 17.80 -10.87 -16.89
CA THR A 179 18.48 -11.83 -17.77
C THR A 179 18.03 -13.25 -17.47
N LEU A 180 17.86 -13.55 -16.18
CA LEU A 180 17.46 -14.84 -15.68
C LEU A 180 16.54 -14.65 -14.49
N ALA A 181 15.54 -15.50 -14.34
CA ALA A 181 14.82 -15.62 -13.09
C ALA A 181 14.55 -17.08 -12.74
N VAL A 182 14.48 -17.37 -11.45
CA VAL A 182 14.17 -18.69 -10.94
C VAL A 182 13.02 -18.59 -9.95
N ALA A 183 12.11 -19.55 -10.02
CA ALA A 183 11.04 -19.68 -9.05
C ALA A 183 10.96 -21.12 -8.56
N VAL A 184 10.71 -21.32 -7.27
CA VAL A 184 10.43 -22.64 -6.69
C VAL A 184 9.13 -22.63 -5.92
N SER A 185 8.33 -23.66 -6.16
CA SER A 185 7.13 -23.98 -5.40
C SER A 185 7.25 -25.42 -4.88
N PRO A 186 6.36 -25.86 -3.98
CA PRO A 186 6.28 -27.27 -3.56
C PRO A 186 6.11 -28.25 -4.74
N ASN A 187 5.52 -27.79 -5.84
CA ASN A 187 5.12 -28.65 -6.95
C ASN A 187 6.14 -28.68 -8.10
N ALA A 188 6.91 -27.61 -8.29
CA ALA A 188 7.85 -27.52 -9.40
C ALA A 188 8.87 -26.38 -9.23
N CYS A 189 10.04 -26.54 -9.84
CA CYS A 189 10.96 -25.45 -10.11
C CYS A 189 10.62 -24.81 -11.47
N LYS A 190 10.86 -23.52 -11.64
CA LYS A 190 10.78 -22.83 -12.93
C LYS A 190 11.99 -21.95 -13.15
N ARG A 191 12.36 -21.78 -14.42
CA ARG A 191 13.42 -20.89 -14.87
C ARG A 191 12.89 -20.05 -16.03
N LEU A 192 13.15 -18.76 -16.00
CA LEU A 192 12.91 -17.84 -17.09
C LEU A 192 14.25 -17.39 -17.66
N ILE A 193 14.39 -17.46 -18.98
CA ILE A 193 15.53 -16.96 -19.73
C ILE A 193 15.02 -15.93 -20.72
N GLU A 194 15.63 -14.76 -20.76
CA GLU A 194 15.37 -13.76 -21.79
C GLU A 194 16.51 -13.78 -22.81
N ASP A 195 16.17 -13.74 -24.10
CA ASP A 195 17.14 -13.58 -25.18
C ASP A 195 16.95 -12.19 -25.81
N ARG A 196 17.90 -11.29 -25.57
CA ARG A 196 17.83 -9.90 -26.02
C ARG A 196 19.17 -9.48 -26.59
N TYR A 197 19.11 -8.89 -27.79
CA TYR A 197 20.28 -8.34 -28.51
C TYR A 197 20.47 -6.84 -28.29
N THR A 198 19.49 -6.15 -27.70
CA THR A 198 19.56 -4.71 -27.41
C THR A 198 19.02 -4.44 -26.01
N TRP A 199 19.89 -3.95 -25.14
CA TRP A 199 19.54 -3.52 -23.79
C TRP A 199 19.26 -2.02 -23.79
N SER A 200 17.98 -1.67 -23.67
CA SER A 200 17.59 -0.29 -23.38
C SER A 200 18.05 0.06 -21.96
N SER A 201 18.48 1.31 -21.75
CA SER A 201 18.76 1.84 -20.42
C SER A 201 17.49 1.95 -19.55
N ASP A 202 16.33 2.05 -20.20
CA ASP A 202 15.02 2.19 -19.57
C ASP A 202 14.19 0.92 -19.75
N LEU A 203 13.68 0.41 -18.63
CA LEU A 203 12.78 -0.75 -18.56
C LEU A 203 11.37 -0.36 -19.03
N THR A 204 10.82 -1.13 -19.96
CA THR A 204 9.41 -1.09 -20.33
C THR A 204 8.66 -2.27 -19.71
N MET A 205 7.33 -2.21 -19.69
CA MET A 205 6.49 -3.31 -19.17
C MET A 205 6.69 -4.64 -19.90
N ALA A 206 7.11 -4.62 -21.16
CA ALA A 206 7.42 -5.83 -21.94
C ALA A 206 8.75 -6.48 -21.54
N ASP A 207 9.56 -5.78 -20.73
CA ASP A 207 10.87 -6.23 -20.26
C ASP A 207 10.80 -6.83 -18.85
N LEU A 208 9.64 -6.73 -18.20
CA LEU A 208 9.42 -7.19 -16.85
C LEU A 208 8.91 -8.63 -16.82
N ILE A 209 9.23 -9.33 -15.74
CA ILE A 209 8.91 -10.73 -15.53
C ILE A 209 7.41 -10.88 -15.23
N PRO A 210 6.65 -11.63 -16.04
CA PRO A 210 5.25 -11.91 -15.77
C PRO A 210 5.12 -12.98 -14.68
N LEU A 211 4.35 -12.69 -13.63
CA LEU A 211 4.03 -13.67 -12.57
C LEU A 211 2.54 -13.99 -12.47
N GLU A 212 1.65 -13.20 -13.07
CA GLU A 212 0.20 -13.42 -12.95
C GLU A 212 -0.57 -13.32 -14.28
N THR A 213 0.00 -12.62 -15.26
CA THR A 213 -0.62 -12.38 -16.57
C THR A 213 0.38 -12.65 -17.70
N PRO A 214 -0.06 -13.15 -18.87
CA PRO A 214 0.83 -13.36 -20.02
C PRO A 214 1.57 -12.07 -20.44
N ALA A 215 2.75 -12.18 -21.04
CA ALA A 215 3.59 -11.03 -21.39
C ALA A 215 2.85 -9.92 -22.17
N ASN A 216 1.93 -10.29 -23.06
CA ASN A 216 1.13 -9.38 -23.90
C ASN A 216 -0.22 -8.97 -23.30
N SER A 217 -0.50 -9.27 -22.03
CA SER A 217 -1.73 -8.89 -21.34
C SER A 217 -1.44 -8.14 -20.05
N THR A 218 -2.33 -7.20 -19.73
CA THR A 218 -2.38 -6.48 -18.46
C THR A 218 -3.58 -6.88 -17.60
N GLN A 219 -4.47 -7.74 -18.14
CA GLN A 219 -5.67 -8.19 -17.46
C GLN A 219 -5.59 -9.69 -17.10
N PRO A 220 -6.17 -10.09 -15.96
CA PRO A 220 -6.28 -11.49 -15.58
C PRO A 220 -7.25 -12.24 -16.50
N ARG A 221 -6.98 -13.53 -16.75
CA ARG A 221 -7.75 -14.36 -17.70
C ARG A 221 -9.25 -14.51 -17.36
N VAL A 222 -9.62 -14.37 -16.08
CA VAL A 222 -11.00 -14.58 -15.58
C VAL A 222 -11.58 -13.27 -15.01
N GLY A 223 -10.97 -12.12 -15.30
CA GLY A 223 -11.40 -10.82 -14.75
C GLY A 223 -11.09 -10.61 -13.26
N GLU A 224 -10.76 -11.67 -12.52
CA GLU A 224 -10.41 -11.61 -11.10
C GLU A 224 -8.92 -11.91 -10.86
N TRP A 225 -8.30 -11.09 -10.01
CA TRP A 225 -6.94 -11.31 -9.52
C TRP A 225 -6.93 -12.38 -8.44
N LYS A 226 -5.98 -13.30 -8.50
CA LYS A 226 -5.82 -14.35 -7.48
C LYS A 226 -4.88 -13.88 -6.39
N GLU A 227 -5.18 -14.23 -5.14
CA GLU A 227 -4.28 -13.99 -4.00
C GLU A 227 -3.03 -14.86 -4.14
N ARG A 228 -1.87 -14.22 -4.25
CA ARG A 228 -0.57 -14.88 -4.46
C ARG A 228 0.49 -14.33 -3.53
N LEU A 229 1.39 -15.19 -3.08
CA LEU A 229 2.54 -14.86 -2.26
C LEU A 229 3.83 -15.12 -3.04
N VAL A 230 4.65 -14.08 -3.19
CA VAL A 230 6.00 -14.18 -3.78
C VAL A 230 7.00 -13.83 -2.69
N VAL A 231 7.91 -14.74 -2.40
CA VAL A 231 8.99 -14.56 -1.42
C VAL A 231 10.29 -14.33 -2.19
N GLY A 232 10.81 -13.10 -2.12
CA GLY A 232 12.10 -12.73 -2.72
C GLY A 232 13.28 -12.94 -1.77
N HIS A 233 14.49 -13.07 -2.31
CA HIS A 233 15.72 -13.03 -1.51
C HIS A 233 16.09 -11.58 -1.16
N ASN A 234 16.04 -10.69 -2.15
CA ASN A 234 16.16 -9.25 -1.98
C ASN A 234 14.88 -8.59 -2.51
N VAL A 235 13.83 -8.61 -1.69
CA VAL A 235 12.47 -8.22 -2.09
C VAL A 235 12.42 -6.89 -2.84
N SER A 236 13.17 -5.87 -2.42
CA SER A 236 13.17 -4.57 -3.09
C SER A 236 13.72 -4.64 -4.52
N PHE A 237 14.75 -5.45 -4.75
CA PHE A 237 15.36 -5.64 -6.06
C PHE A 237 14.53 -6.57 -6.94
N ASP A 238 14.11 -7.70 -6.38
CA ASP A 238 13.30 -8.71 -7.10
C ASP A 238 11.98 -8.10 -7.58
N ARG A 239 11.32 -7.33 -6.69
CA ARG A 239 10.05 -6.67 -6.95
C ARG A 239 10.12 -5.67 -8.10
N ALA A 240 11.25 -4.99 -8.28
CA ALA A 240 11.42 -4.00 -9.35
C ALA A 240 11.38 -4.62 -10.76
N HIS A 241 11.53 -5.94 -10.87
CA HIS A 241 11.53 -6.65 -12.14
C HIS A 241 10.22 -7.42 -12.40
N ILE A 242 9.23 -7.31 -11.52
CA ILE A 242 7.93 -8.00 -11.66
C ILE A 242 6.93 -7.08 -12.36
N LYS A 243 6.36 -7.56 -13.48
CA LYS A 243 5.45 -6.79 -14.33
C LYS A 243 4.22 -6.29 -13.58
N GLU A 244 3.57 -7.16 -12.81
CA GLU A 244 2.32 -6.85 -12.11
C GLU A 244 2.48 -5.78 -11.01
N GLN A 245 3.70 -5.51 -10.53
CA GLN A 245 3.95 -4.48 -9.50
C GLN A 245 3.80 -3.05 -10.02
N TYR A 246 3.75 -2.90 -11.36
CA TYR A 246 3.59 -1.62 -12.05
C TYR A 246 2.19 -1.43 -12.65
N LEU A 247 1.31 -2.43 -12.50
CA LEU A 247 -0.09 -2.30 -12.88
C LEU A 247 -0.83 -1.52 -11.80
N LEU A 248 -1.04 -0.22 -12.03
CA LEU A 248 -1.92 0.59 -11.20
C LEU A 248 -3.37 0.13 -11.40
N LYS A 249 -4.06 -0.09 -10.27
CA LYS A 249 -5.49 -0.38 -10.23
C LYS A 249 -6.30 0.91 -10.11
#